data_AF-F4CR50-F1
#
_entry.id   AF-F4CR50-F1
#
_cell.length_a   1.000
_cell.length_b   1.000
_cell.length_c   1.000
_cell.angle_alpha   90.00
_cell.angle_beta   90.00
_cell.angle_gamma   90.00
#
_symmetry.space_group_name_H-M   'P 1'
#
loop_
_entity.id
_entity.type
_entity.pdbx_description
1 polymer ?
#
loop_
_entity_poly.entity_id
_entity_poly.type
_entity_poly.pdbx_seq_one_letter_code
_entity_poly.pdbx_strand_id
1 'polypeptide(L)' 'MPFIQITIGEGHDEACKRELLTSVSRVASEVTGTPEAAFRV' A
#
# COMPACT_ATOMS: atom_id res chain seq x y z
N MET A 1 9.90 -9.77 -5.69
CA MET A 1 8.56 -9.44 -5.18
C MET A 1 8.66 -8.07 -4.53
N PRO A 2 8.00 -7.02 -5.03
CA PRO A 2 8.08 -5.69 -4.43
C PRO A 2 7.42 -5.65 -3.05
N PHE A 3 8.05 -4.93 -2.12
CA PHE A 3 7.63 -4.80 -0.74
C PHE A 3 7.55 -3.32 -0.35
N ILE A 4 6.46 -2.93 0.31
CA ILE A 4 6.22 -1.56 0.75
C ILE A 4 5.92 -1.61 2.25
N GLN A 5 6.69 -0.85 3.03
CA GLN A 5 6.46 -0.69 4.46
C GLN A 5 6.17 0.79 4.74
N ILE A 6 5.07 1.05 5.45
CA ILE A 6 4.65 2.41 5.81
C ILE A 6 4.62 2.53 7.34
N THR A 7 5.33 3.52 7.86
CA THR A 7 5.26 3.90 9.27
C THR A 7 4.34 5.11 9.39
N ILE A 8 3.26 4.98 10.16
CA ILE A 8 2.30 6.06 10.44
C ILE A 8 2.22 6.30 11.95
N GLY A 9 1.81 7.51 12.34
CA GLY A 9 1.60 7.87 13.74
C GLY A 9 0.43 7.11 14.39
N GLU A 10 0.30 7.25 15.70
CA GLU A 10 -0.85 6.68 16.43
C GLU A 10 -2.16 7.42 16.11
N GLY A 11 -3.30 6.81 16.41
CA GLY A 11 -4.63 7.42 16.25
C GLY A 11 -5.34 7.12 14.92
N HIS A 12 -4.75 6.31 14.04
CA HIS A 12 -5.40 5.81 12.83
C HIS A 12 -6.08 4.46 13.08
N ASP A 13 -7.34 4.35 12.67
CA ASP A 13 -8.08 3.10 12.73
C ASP A 13 -7.70 2.14 11.60
N GLU A 14 -8.18 0.90 11.71
CA GLU A 14 -7.90 -0.16 10.72
C GLU A 14 -8.52 0.13 9.35
N ALA A 15 -9.59 0.91 9.28
CA ALA A 15 -10.21 1.30 8.02
C ALA A 15 -9.30 2.27 7.24
N CYS A 16 -8.80 3.29 7.92
CA CYS A 16 -7.85 4.26 7.39
C CYS A 16 -6.55 3.58 6.94
N LYS A 17 -6.02 2.64 7.74
CA LYS A 17 -4.83 1.85 7.35
C LYS A 17 -5.08 1.04 6.08
N ARG A 18 -6.24 0.40 5.96
CA ARG A 18 -6.59 -0.40 4.78
C ARG A 18 -6.70 0.46 3.53
N GLU A 19 -7.36 1.61 3.63
CA GLU A 19 -7.49 2.56 2.51
C GLU A 19 -6.12 3.07 2.05
N LEU A 20 -5.21 3.35 2.99
CA LEU A 20 -3.84 3.76 2.70
C LEU A 20 -3.08 2.66 1.94
N LEU A 21 -3.11 1.42 2.43
CA LEU A 21 -2.41 0.31 1.80
C LEU A 21 -2.93 0.04 0.37
N THR A 22 -4.26 0.06 0.19
CA THR A 22 -4.90 -0.09 -1.15
C THR A 22 -4.52 1.05 -2.10
N SER A 23 -4.47 2.28 -1.59
CA SER A 23 -4.10 3.43 -2.43
C SER A 23 -2.65 3.35 -2.88
N VAL A 24 -1.75 2.95 -1.98
CA VAL A 24 -0.32 2.84 -2.26
C VAL A 24 -0.01 1.67 -3.21
N SER A 25 -0.62 0.50 -3.02
CA SER A 25 -0.44 -0.64 -3.93
C SER A 25 -0.91 -0.33 -5.35
N ARG A 26 -2.06 0.32 -5.50
CA ARG A 26 -2.59 0.75 -6.81
C ARG A 26 -1.64 1.71 -7.52
N VAL A 27 -1.20 2.78 -6.83
CA VAL A 27 -0.28 3.76 -7.44
C VAL A 27 1.07 3.12 -7.77
N ALA A 28 1.60 2.25 -6.89
CA ALA A 28 2.84 1.53 -7.17
C ALA A 28 2.71 0.63 -8.41
N SER A 29 1.55 0.00 -8.59
CA SER A 29 1.24 -0.76 -9.80
C SER A 29 1.22 0.12 -11.05
N GLU A 30 0.54 1.27 -10.99
CA GLU A 30 0.46 2.22 -12.12
C GLU A 30 1.82 2.78 -12.54
N VAL A 31 2.67 3.13 -11.57
CA VAL A 31 3.98 3.77 -11.84
C VAL A 31 5.03 2.77 -12.30
N THR A 32 5.01 1.55 -11.75
CA THR A 32 6.06 0.55 -12.03
C THR A 32 5.67 -0.47 -13.10
N GLY A 33 4.39 -0.53 -13.47
CA GLY A 33 3.84 -1.58 -14.35
C GLY A 33 3.80 -2.97 -13.69
N THR A 34 4.18 -3.09 -12.42
CA THR A 34 4.11 -4.36 -11.69
C THR A 34 2.66 -4.62 -11.27
N PRO A 35 2.09 -5.82 -11.46
CA PRO A 35 0.72 -6.09 -11.04
C PRO A 35 0.51 -5.84 -9.55
N GLU A 36 -0.63 -5.25 -9.18
CA GLU A 36 -0.96 -4.93 -7.79
C GLU A 36 -0.87 -6.14 -6.85
N ALA A 37 -1.30 -7.32 -7.33
CA ALA A 37 -1.23 -8.58 -6.57
C ALA A 37 0.20 -9.08 -6.27
N ALA A 38 1.22 -8.51 -6.91
CA ALA A 38 2.63 -8.84 -6.65
C ALA A 38 3.24 -8.00 -5.52
N PHE A 39 2.55 -6.94 -5.06
CA PHE A 39 2.99 -6.14 -3.92
C PHE A 39 2.61 -6.81 -2.61
N ARG A 40 3.60 -6.93 -1.73
CA ARG A 40 3.35 -7.17 -0.32
C ARG A 40 3.38 -5.83 0.39
N VAL A 41 2.22 -5.43 0.89
CA VAL A 41 1.95 -4.20 1.65
C VAL A 41 1.66 -4.56 3.10
#